data_AF-A0A959FGQ5-F1
#
_entry.id   AF-A0A959FGQ5-F1
#
_cell.length_a   1.000
_cell.length_b   1.000
_cell.length_c   1.000
_cell.angle_alpha   90.00
_cell.angle_beta   90.00
_cell.angle_gamma   90.00
#
_symmetry.space_group_name_H-M   'P 1'
#
loop_
_entity.id
_entity.type
_entity.pdbx_description
1 polymer ?
#
loop_
_entity_poly.entity_id
_entity_poly.type
_entity_poly.pdbx_seq_one_letter_code
_entity_poly.pdbx_strand_id
1 'polypeptide(L)'
;MITHRQFDEIQYLAEQIEAGDNFEEDVKMFVQLSRRLERDIYDQVHDAAVLRELSRLQPVGLPEKKRTFWNTVMPKSTYGMYDRYQQKEHLRDQVRAAAEVFERVHDLLHDDVV
;
A
#
# COMPACT_ATOMS: atom_id res chain seq x y z
N MET A 1 20.46 2.37 6.86
CA MET A 1 20.12 3.76 7.18
C MET A 1 18.87 4.07 6.38
N ILE A 2 17.73 4.15 7.06
CA ILE A 2 16.47 4.56 6.45
C ILE A 2 16.66 6.00 5.97
N THR A 3 16.41 6.26 4.69
CA THR A 3 16.64 7.59 4.11
C THR A 3 15.30 8.26 3.84
N HIS A 4 15.19 9.56 4.14
CA HIS A 4 13.99 10.38 3.85
C HIS A 4 13.45 10.14 2.43
N ARG A 5 14.37 9.94 1.47
CA ARG A 5 14.09 9.61 0.08
C ARG A 5 13.15 8.41 -0.10
N GLN A 6 13.24 7.37 0.73
CA GLN A 6 12.39 6.18 0.58
C GLN A 6 10.94 6.45 1.04
N PHE A 7 10.76 7.36 2.01
CA PHE A 7 9.42 7.83 2.39
C PHE A 7 8.86 8.77 1.32
N ASP A 8 9.67 9.67 0.75
CA ASP A 8 9.21 10.52 -0.36
C ASP A 8 8.79 9.66 -1.58
N GLU A 9 9.55 8.60 -1.86
CA GLU A 9 9.26 7.69 -2.98
C GLU A 9 7.97 6.87 -2.74
N ILE A 10 7.67 6.47 -1.50
CA ILE A 10 6.43 5.74 -1.20
C ILE A 10 5.21 6.64 -1.34
N GLN A 11 5.31 7.91 -0.94
CA GLN A 11 4.24 8.90 -1.12
C GLN A 11 4.05 9.24 -2.60
N TYR A 12 5.14 9.45 -3.34
CA TYR A 12 5.09 9.67 -4.78
C TYR A 12 4.39 8.51 -5.51
N LEU A 13 4.74 7.26 -5.19
CA LEU A 13 4.08 6.09 -5.79
C LEU A 13 2.59 6.01 -5.42
N ALA A 14 2.20 6.38 -4.20
CA ALA A 14 0.79 6.43 -3.82
C ALA A 14 0.00 7.42 -4.70
N GLU A 15 0.56 8.61 -4.96
CA GLU A 15 -0.03 9.61 -5.85
C GLU A 15 -0.14 9.11 -7.30
N GLN A 16 0.89 8.43 -7.82
CA GLN A 16 0.87 7.86 -9.17
C GLN A 16 -0.21 6.76 -9.33
N ILE A 17 -0.42 5.94 -8.28
CA ILE A 17 -1.46 4.90 -8.26
C ILE A 17 -2.87 5.52 -8.26
N GLU A 18 -3.05 6.64 -7.57
CA GLU A 18 -4.30 7.41 -7.62
C GLU A 18 -4.55 7.99 -9.02
N ALA A 19 -3.53 8.58 -9.65
CA ALA A 19 -3.61 9.10 -11.02
C ALA A 19 -3.95 8.00 -12.04
N GLY A 20 -3.34 6.82 -11.88
CA GLY A 20 -3.72 5.60 -12.60
C GLY A 20 -3.07 5.40 -13.98
N ASP A 21 -2.10 6.24 -14.36
CA ASP A 21 -1.43 6.18 -15.67
C ASP A 21 -0.62 4.87 -15.88
N ASN A 22 0.16 4.45 -14.88
CA ASN A 22 0.95 3.21 -14.90
C ASN A 22 0.59 2.25 -13.75
N PHE A 23 -0.70 2.23 -13.41
CA PHE A 23 -1.27 1.61 -12.20
C PHE A 23 -0.64 0.26 -11.80
N GLU A 24 -0.53 -0.70 -12.72
CA GLU A 24 -0.04 -2.04 -12.37
C GLU A 24 1.46 -2.05 -11.98
N GLU A 25 2.29 -1.29 -12.69
CA GLU A 25 3.71 -1.21 -12.37
C GLU A 25 3.93 -0.38 -11.10
N ASP A 26 3.18 0.72 -10.94
CA ASP A 26 3.26 1.56 -9.74
C ASP A 26 2.84 0.79 -8.48
N VAL A 27 1.74 0.01 -8.54
CA VAL A 27 1.31 -0.86 -7.42
C VAL A 27 2.39 -1.89 -7.08
N LYS A 28 3.00 -2.51 -8.10
CA LYS A 28 4.06 -3.49 -7.90
C LYS A 28 5.30 -2.87 -7.27
N MET A 29 5.71 -1.68 -7.73
CA MET A 29 6.81 -0.92 -7.14
C MET A 29 6.50 -0.53 -5.69
N PHE A 30 5.28 -0.05 -5.43
CA PHE A 30 4.81 0.31 -4.09
C PHE A 30 4.87 -0.89 -3.13
N VAL A 31 4.39 -2.07 -3.55
CA VAL A 31 4.44 -3.31 -2.74
C VAL A 31 5.89 -3.72 -2.43
N GLN A 32 6.80 -3.58 -3.39
CA GLN A 32 8.21 -3.92 -3.17
C GLN A 32 8.87 -2.95 -2.20
N LEU A 33 8.63 -1.65 -2.39
CA LEU A 33 9.19 -0.59 -1.55
C LEU A 33 8.62 -0.68 -0.13
N SER A 34 7.32 -0.86 0.03
CA SER A 34 6.66 -0.96 1.35
C SER A 34 7.22 -2.10 2.19
N ARG A 35 7.38 -3.29 1.61
CA ARG A 35 7.97 -4.45 2.30
C ARG A 35 9.42 -4.23 2.68
N ARG A 36 10.18 -3.55 1.82
CA ARG A 36 11.57 -3.22 2.10
C ARG A 36 11.66 -2.21 3.24
N LEU A 37 10.85 -1.16 3.18
CA LEU A 37 10.80 -0.11 4.19
C LEU A 37 10.36 -0.66 5.55
N GLU A 38 9.32 -1.48 5.57
CA GLU A 38 8.84 -2.18 6.77
C GLU A 38 9.96 -2.99 7.43
N ARG A 39 10.69 -3.80 6.64
CA ARG A 39 11.83 -4.57 7.15
C ARG A 39 12.95 -3.67 7.65
N ASP A 40 13.30 -2.65 6.88
CA ASP A 40 14.37 -1.72 7.25
C ASP A 40 14.04 -0.97 8.56
N ILE A 41 12.77 -0.57 8.77
CA ILE A 41 12.27 0.03 10.01
C ILE A 41 12.33 -0.98 11.15
N TYR A 42 11.83 -2.20 10.94
CA TYR A 42 11.83 -3.23 11.98
C TYR A 42 13.25 -3.60 12.44
N ASP A 43 14.21 -3.64 11.52
CA ASP A 43 15.59 -4.00 11.82
C ASP A 43 16.39 -2.87 12.49
N GLN A 44 16.06 -1.60 12.20
CA GLN A 44 16.84 -0.43 12.64
C GLN A 44 16.19 0.38 13.76
N VAL A 45 14.86 0.31 13.92
CA VAL A 45 14.10 1.12 14.88
C VAL A 45 13.57 0.23 15.99
N HIS A 46 13.90 0.59 17.23
CA HIS A 46 13.44 -0.12 18.42
C HIS A 46 12.42 0.67 19.25
N ASP A 47 12.02 1.85 18.78
CA ASP A 47 10.96 2.61 19.42
C ASP A 47 9.61 1.87 19.29
N ALA A 48 8.99 1.63 20.45
CA ALA A 48 7.71 0.96 20.57
C ALA A 48 6.56 1.75 19.93
N ALA A 49 6.65 3.09 19.85
CA ALA A 49 5.63 3.90 19.20
C ALA A 49 5.67 3.69 17.68
N VAL A 50 6.86 3.78 17.06
CA VAL A 50 7.06 3.50 15.64
C VAL A 50 6.65 2.06 15.28
N LEU A 51 7.09 1.07 16.05
CA LEU A 51 6.74 -0.33 15.79
C LEU A 51 5.23 -0.60 15.93
N ARG A 52 4.54 0.12 16.82
CA ARG A 52 3.09 0.03 16.99
C ARG A 52 2.35 0.58 15.77
N GLU A 53 2.78 1.72 15.24
CA GLU A 53 2.17 2.25 14.01
C GLU A 53 2.47 1.33 12.82
N LEU A 54 3.71 0.86 12.68
CA LEU A 54 4.09 -0.07 11.62
C LEU A 54 3.27 -1.37 11.67
N SER A 55 2.89 -1.85 12.86
CA SER A 55 2.05 -3.05 13.02
C SER A 55 0.63 -2.92 12.43
N ARG A 56 0.19 -1.70 12.12
CA ARG A 56 -1.09 -1.43 11.46
C ARG A 56 -1.02 -1.57 9.95
N LEU A 57 0.18 -1.68 9.39
CA LEU A 57 0.38 -1.82 7.95
C LEU A 57 -0.34 -3.09 7.46
N GLN A 58 -1.31 -2.90 6.56
CA GLN A 58 -1.98 -4.02 5.92
C GLN A 58 -1.22 -4.41 4.64
N PRO A 59 -1.11 -5.71 4.34
CA PRO A 59 -0.49 -6.15 3.11
C PRO A 59 -1.31 -5.66 1.92
N VAL A 60 -0.68 -4.88 1.05
CA VAL A 60 -1.29 -4.45 -0.22
C VAL A 60 -1.28 -5.63 -1.19
N GLY A 61 -2.46 -5.97 -1.71
CA GLY A 61 -2.65 -7.09 -2.61
C GLY A 61 -4.12 -7.34 -2.94
N LEU A 62 -4.34 -7.99 -4.08
CA LEU A 62 -5.69 -8.40 -4.47
C LEU A 62 -6.20 -9.48 -3.51
N PRO A 63 -7.45 -9.40 -3.04
CA PRO A 63 -8.05 -10.49 -2.30
C PRO A 63 -8.06 -11.74 -3.17
N GLU A 64 -7.69 -12.90 -2.60
CA GLU A 64 -7.81 -14.19 -3.29
C GLU A 64 -9.23 -14.30 -3.85
N LYS A 65 -9.36 -14.57 -5.16
CA LYS A 65 -10.66 -14.69 -5.84
C LYS A 65 -11.47 -15.84 -5.24
N LYS A 66 -12.19 -15.58 -4.16
CA LYS A 66 -13.23 -16.46 -3.66
C LYS A 66 -14.35 -16.45 -4.69
N ARG A 67 -14.49 -17.54 -5.44
CA ARG A 67 -15.60 -17.77 -6.38
C ARG A 67 -16.92 -17.60 -5.62
N THR A 68 -17.52 -16.42 -5.71
CA THR A 68 -18.86 -16.14 -5.19
C THR A 68 -19.90 -16.60 -6.21
N PHE A 69 -21.07 -17.03 -5.72
CA PHE A 69 -22.20 -17.56 -6.51
C PHE A 69 -22.61 -16.67 -7.71
N TRP A 70 -22.41 -15.35 -7.57
CA TRP A 70 -22.63 -14.35 -8.62
C TRP A 70 -21.76 -14.54 -9.87
N ASN A 71 -20.56 -15.12 -9.75
CA ASN A 71 -19.69 -15.50 -10.88
C ASN A 71 -20.32 -16.56 -11.79
N THR A 72 -21.32 -17.28 -11.31
CA THR A 72 -22.00 -18.35 -12.08
C THR A 72 -23.19 -17.81 -12.87
N VAL A 73 -23.79 -16.69 -12.47
CA VAL A 73 -25.11 -16.26 -12.95
C VAL A 73 -25.03 -15.09 -13.95
N MET A 74 -23.99 -14.25 -13.88
CA MET A 74 -23.85 -13.10 -14.78
C MET A 74 -23.05 -13.42 -16.05
N PRO A 75 -23.44 -12.87 -17.22
CA PRO A 75 -22.67 -13.01 -18.46
C PRO A 75 -21.28 -12.35 -18.32
N LYS A 76 -20.26 -13.04 -18.86
CA LYS A 76 -18.83 -12.74 -18.63
C LYS A 76 -18.38 -11.33 -19.06
N SER A 77 -19.12 -10.63 -19.92
CA SER A 77 -18.68 -9.35 -20.52
C SER A 77 -18.85 -8.15 -19.59
N THR A 78 -19.99 -8.00 -18.92
CA THR A 78 -20.27 -6.88 -18.00
C THR A 78 -19.61 -7.07 -16.64
N TYR A 79 -19.54 -8.33 -16.19
CA TYR A 79 -18.89 -8.70 -14.92
C TYR A 79 -17.39 -8.38 -14.93
N GLY A 80 -16.71 -8.61 -16.06
CA GLY A 80 -15.26 -8.44 -16.16
C GLY A 80 -14.77 -6.99 -16.04
N MET A 81 -15.54 -6.00 -16.49
CA MET A 81 -15.18 -4.58 -16.34
C MET A 81 -15.43 -4.06 -14.94
N TYR A 82 -16.58 -4.40 -14.34
CA TYR A 82 -16.94 -3.98 -12.99
C TYR A 82 -15.99 -4.57 -11.94
N ASP A 83 -15.65 -5.86 -12.07
CA ASP A 83 -14.71 -6.56 -11.18
C ASP A 83 -13.30 -5.93 -11.24
N ARG A 84 -12.84 -5.52 -12.43
CA ARG A 84 -11.56 -4.80 -12.58
C ARG A 84 -11.58 -3.42 -11.95
N TYR A 85 -12.66 -2.68 -12.10
CA TYR A 85 -12.80 -1.37 -11.48
C TYR A 85 -12.78 -1.47 -9.95
N GLN A 86 -13.57 -2.39 -9.38
CA GLN A 86 -13.60 -2.62 -7.94
C GLN A 86 -12.24 -3.08 -7.39
N GLN A 87 -11.50 -3.91 -8.14
CA GLN A 87 -10.16 -4.33 -7.76
C GLN A 87 -9.16 -3.16 -7.72
N LYS A 88 -9.24 -2.24 -8.68
CA LYS A 88 -8.38 -1.05 -8.70
C LYS A 88 -8.70 -0.09 -7.56
N GLU A 89 -9.98 0.19 -7.32
CA GLU A 89 -10.44 1.00 -6.17
C GLU A 89 -9.97 0.38 -4.84
N HIS A 90 -10.14 -0.93 -4.68
CA HIS A 90 -9.69 -1.61 -3.47
C HIS A 90 -8.18 -1.50 -3.25
N LEU A 91 -7.39 -1.62 -4.32
CA LEU A 91 -5.95 -1.44 -4.25
C LEU A 91 -5.57 0.02 -3.92
N ARG A 92 -6.29 1.02 -4.46
CA ARG A 92 -6.08 2.44 -4.10
C ARG A 92 -6.32 2.67 -2.62
N ASP A 93 -7.42 2.14 -2.07
CA ASP A 93 -7.72 2.29 -0.64
C ASP A 93 -6.66 1.63 0.24
N GLN A 94 -6.16 0.44 -0.14
CA GLN A 94 -5.06 -0.22 0.56
C GLN A 94 -3.76 0.59 0.49
N VAL A 95 -3.44 1.15 -0.67
CA VAL A 95 -2.25 1.98 -0.90
C VAL A 95 -2.33 3.26 -0.07
N ARG A 96 -3.50 3.93 -0.06
CA ARG A 96 -3.75 5.12 0.75
C ARG A 96 -3.56 4.84 2.23
N ALA A 97 -4.18 3.77 2.74
CA ALA A 97 -4.04 3.38 4.14
C ALA A 97 -2.58 3.04 4.51
N ALA A 98 -1.85 2.38 3.62
CA ALA A 98 -0.43 2.09 3.82
C ALA A 98 0.44 3.37 3.81
N ALA A 99 0.17 4.29 2.88
CA ALA A 99 0.87 5.56 2.76
C ALA A 99 0.68 6.43 4.02
N GLU A 100 -0.53 6.48 4.58
CA GLU A 100 -0.81 7.18 5.85
C GLU A 100 -0.03 6.58 7.03
N VAL A 101 0.13 5.25 7.09
CA VAL A 101 0.95 4.59 8.12
C VAL A 101 2.42 5.01 7.98
N PHE A 102 2.95 5.01 6.76
CA PHE A 102 4.33 5.40 6.52
C PHE A 102 4.60 6.89 6.78
N GLU A 103 3.63 7.77 6.49
CA GLU A 103 3.69 9.19 6.85
C GLU A 103 3.78 9.36 8.37
N ARG A 104 2.90 8.71 9.15
CA ARG A 104 2.96 8.77 10.62
C ARG A 104 4.27 8.21 11.18
N VAL A 105 4.77 7.13 10.61
CA VAL A 105 6.07 6.58 11.01
C VAL A 105 7.20 7.56 10.68
N HIS A 106 7.13 8.24 9.55
CA HIS A 106 8.10 9.26 9.16
C HIS A 106 8.09 10.44 10.15
N ASP A 107 6.92 10.95 10.50
CA ASP A 107 6.72 12.01 11.49
C ASP A 107 7.33 11.63 12.85
N LEU A 108 7.02 10.43 13.36
CA LEU A 108 7.56 9.93 14.63
C LEU A 108 9.08 9.82 14.61
N LEU A 109 9.66 9.38 13.49
CA LEU A 109 11.11 9.30 13.33
C LEU A 109 11.78 10.69 13.21
N HIS A 110 11.03 11.74 12.89
CA HIS A 110 11.55 13.13 12.83
C HIS A 110 11.41 13.86 14.15
N ASP A 111 10.32 13.64 14.88
CA ASP A 111 10.08 14.29 16.17
C ASP A 111 11.14 13.91 17.23
N ASP A 112 11.74 12.71 17.12
CA ASP A 112 12.85 12.26 17.98
C ASP A 112 14.20 12.95 17.68
N VAL A 113 14.31 13.74 16.61
CA VAL A 113 15.56 14.40 16.17
C VAL A 113 15.67 15.87 16.64
N VAL A 114 14.65 16.41 17.32
CA VAL A 114 14.61 17.80 17.83
C VAL A 114 14.97 17.91 19.30
#